data_AF-A0A661PC82-F1
#
_entry.id   AF-A0A661PC82-F1
#
_cell.length_a   1.000
_cell.length_b   1.000
_cell.length_c   1.000
_cell.angle_alpha   90.00
_cell.angle_beta   90.00
_cell.angle_gamma   90.00
#
_symmetry.space_group_name_H-M   'P 1'
#
loop_
_entity.id
_entity.type
_entity.pdbx_description
1 polymer ?
#
loop_
_entity_poly.entity_id
_entity_poly.type
_entity_poly.pdbx_seq_one_letter_code
_entity_poly.pdbx_strand_id
1 'polypeptide(L)'
;MGSWSERPVVEPLGLAESDRETAREKELDRDAERELAHWRGRIDLQALLVALVLVPHSYPRNRFFGLFQWPGARDIRRRAALLRSVIADLVGDGEQVAVDDRGSSVVLRYSLREASLHRTTMLARDELALIKLAIERATAGGAPGALVRGREAVLAPLHALVDDQEVDQLLRTLERLFVGGRAR
;
A
#
# COMPACT_ATOMS: atom_id res chain seq x y z
N MET A 1 -46.42 -47.32 41.73
CA MET A 1 -46.32 -46.29 40.68
C MET A 1 -45.51 -45.14 41.25
N GLY A 2 -44.35 -44.82 40.65
CA GLY A 2 -43.47 -43.73 41.08
C GLY A 2 -42.00 -44.05 40.85
N SER A 3 -41.60 -44.27 39.59
CA SER A 3 -40.20 -44.39 39.18
C SER A 3 -39.56 -43.00 39.20
N TRP A 4 -38.61 -42.79 40.10
CA TRP A 4 -37.77 -41.58 40.13
C TRP A 4 -36.60 -41.80 39.17
N SER A 5 -36.61 -41.08 38.04
CA SER A 5 -35.49 -41.03 37.11
C SER A 5 -34.31 -40.29 37.73
N GLU A 6 -33.21 -41.01 37.95
CA GLU A 6 -31.89 -40.42 38.15
C GLU A 6 -31.50 -39.65 36.89
N ARG A 7 -31.40 -38.32 36.99
CA ARG A 7 -30.76 -37.51 35.95
C ARG A 7 -29.24 -37.62 36.15
N PRO A 8 -28.45 -37.89 35.09
CA PRO A 8 -27.01 -37.87 35.19
C PRO A 8 -26.54 -36.46 35.53
N VAL A 9 -25.67 -36.37 36.54
CA VAL A 9 -24.93 -35.16 36.91
C VAL A 9 -24.02 -34.83 35.73
N VAL A 10 -24.34 -33.78 34.99
CA VAL A 10 -23.47 -33.27 33.93
C VAL A 10 -22.34 -32.50 34.62
N GLU A 11 -21.15 -33.08 34.64
CA GLU A 11 -19.93 -32.42 35.11
C GLU A 11 -19.68 -31.13 34.31
N PRO A 12 -19.28 -30.01 34.95
CA PRO A 12 -19.07 -28.75 34.26
C PRO A 12 -17.72 -28.75 33.53
N LEU A 13 -17.68 -29.44 32.38
CA LEU A 13 -16.49 -29.48 31.50
C LEU A 13 -16.23 -28.14 30.76
N GLY A 14 -17.12 -27.14 30.87
CA GLY A 14 -17.03 -25.89 30.10
C GLY A 14 -16.11 -24.80 30.65
N LEU A 15 -15.79 -24.78 31.96
CA LEU A 15 -15.03 -23.68 32.56
C LEU A 15 -13.51 -23.78 32.25
N ALA A 16 -12.95 -25.00 32.27
CA ALA A 16 -11.52 -25.21 32.02
C ALA A 16 -11.12 -25.04 30.54
N GLU A 17 -12.03 -25.27 29.60
CA GLU A 17 -11.81 -25.00 28.17
C GLU A 17 -11.88 -23.51 27.87
N SER A 18 -12.83 -22.79 28.48
CA SER A 18 -12.97 -21.34 28.36
C SER A 18 -11.72 -20.60 28.87
N ASP A 19 -11.15 -21.01 30.00
CA ASP A 19 -9.92 -20.43 30.54
C ASP A 19 -8.71 -20.67 29.62
N ARG A 20 -8.63 -21.85 28.98
CA ARG A 20 -7.56 -22.18 28.02
C ARG A 20 -7.68 -21.41 26.72
N GLU A 21 -8.90 -21.19 26.23
CA GLU A 21 -9.16 -20.38 25.05
C GLU A 21 -8.80 -18.92 25.30
N THR A 22 -9.22 -18.38 26.46
CA THR A 22 -8.88 -17.01 26.88
C THR A 22 -7.37 -16.82 27.06
N ALA A 23 -6.66 -17.84 27.56
CA ALA A 23 -5.20 -17.81 27.71
C ALA A 23 -4.48 -17.81 26.35
N ARG A 24 -4.96 -18.61 25.38
CA ARG A 24 -4.44 -18.63 24.00
C ARG A 24 -4.68 -17.31 23.28
N GLU A 25 -5.86 -16.73 23.41
CA GLU A 25 -6.19 -15.42 22.82
C GLU A 25 -5.26 -14.32 23.37
N LYS A 26 -5.05 -14.27 24.69
CA LYS A 26 -4.10 -13.34 25.33
C LYS A 26 -2.64 -13.58 24.94
N GLU A 27 -2.25 -14.79 24.56
CA GLU A 27 -0.90 -15.09 24.09
C GLU A 27 -0.70 -14.62 22.64
N LEU A 28 -1.69 -14.87 21.77
CA LEU A 28 -1.73 -14.36 20.40
C LEU A 28 -1.69 -12.84 20.34
N ASP A 29 -2.46 -12.15 21.21
CA ASP A 29 -2.46 -10.69 21.30
C ASP A 29 -1.09 -10.14 21.72
N ARG A 30 -0.43 -10.78 22.70
CA ARG A 30 0.92 -10.37 23.15
C ARG A 30 1.98 -10.57 22.08
N ASP A 31 1.88 -11.64 21.30
CA ASP A 31 2.81 -11.89 20.19
C ASP A 31 2.57 -10.91 19.03
N ALA A 32 1.31 -10.60 18.73
CA ALA A 32 0.96 -9.56 17.79
C ALA A 32 1.48 -8.18 18.23
N GLU A 33 1.33 -7.81 19.51
CA GLU A 33 1.88 -6.57 20.06
C GLU A 33 3.42 -6.51 19.94
N ARG A 34 4.11 -7.63 20.19
CA ARG A 34 5.57 -7.73 20.02
C ARG A 34 6.00 -7.58 18.56
N GLU A 35 5.27 -8.17 17.61
CA GLU A 35 5.53 -7.96 16.19
C GLU A 35 5.21 -6.52 15.74
N LEU A 36 4.14 -5.91 16.24
CA LEU A 36 3.81 -4.52 15.95
C LEU A 36 4.89 -3.56 16.47
N ALA A 37 5.40 -3.81 17.67
CA ALA A 37 6.52 -3.06 18.24
C ALA A 37 7.81 -3.26 17.42
N HIS A 38 8.04 -4.48 16.91
CA HIS A 38 9.16 -4.76 16.00
C HIS A 38 9.13 -3.86 14.77
N TRP A 39 7.94 -3.64 14.17
CA TRP A 39 7.82 -2.88 12.92
C TRP A 39 7.75 -1.36 13.10
N ARG A 40 7.14 -0.86 14.17
CA ARG A 40 6.91 0.59 14.43
C ARG A 40 8.17 1.47 14.41
N GLY A 41 9.36 0.91 14.59
CA GLY A 41 10.63 1.65 14.54
C GLY A 41 11.60 1.18 13.45
N ARG A 42 11.22 0.18 12.65
CA ARG A 42 12.13 -0.44 11.66
C ARG A 42 11.72 -0.23 10.21
N ILE A 43 10.43 -0.01 9.95
CA ILE A 43 9.95 0.22 8.59
C ILE A 43 9.66 1.69 8.38
N ASP A 44 10.38 2.25 7.41
CA ASP A 44 10.01 3.49 6.77
C ASP A 44 8.77 3.24 5.88
N LEU A 45 7.62 3.77 6.31
CA LEU A 45 6.34 3.63 5.61
C LEU A 45 6.36 4.27 4.22
N GLN A 46 7.11 5.35 4.06
CA GLN A 46 7.24 6.03 2.78
C GLN A 46 8.02 5.15 1.80
N ALA A 47 9.10 4.58 2.28
CA ALA A 47 9.90 3.67 1.49
C ALA A 47 9.09 2.39 1.11
N LEU A 48 8.24 1.89 2.02
CA LEU A 48 7.30 0.79 1.73
C LEU A 48 6.29 1.18 0.64
N LEU A 49 5.75 2.40 0.68
CA LEU A 49 4.85 2.91 -0.36
C LEU A 49 5.52 2.87 -1.72
N VAL A 50 6.72 3.45 -1.82
CA VAL A 50 7.49 3.50 -3.08
C VAL A 50 7.75 2.08 -3.59
N ALA A 51 8.16 1.16 -2.71
CA ALA A 51 8.42 -0.22 -3.09
C ALA A 51 7.16 -0.94 -3.61
N LEU A 52 6.01 -0.76 -2.95
CA LEU A 52 4.75 -1.38 -3.35
C LEU A 52 4.15 -0.80 -4.64
N VAL A 53 4.47 0.46 -4.98
CA VAL A 53 4.05 1.07 -6.24
C VAL A 53 4.93 0.59 -7.40
N LEU A 54 6.25 0.65 -7.23
CA LEU A 54 7.20 0.31 -8.30
C LEU A 54 7.39 -1.19 -8.49
N VAL A 55 7.32 -1.97 -7.41
CA VAL A 55 7.55 -3.43 -7.40
C VAL A 55 6.49 -4.11 -6.51
N PRO A 56 5.25 -4.28 -6.99
CA PRO A 56 4.11 -4.68 -6.15
C PRO A 56 4.24 -6.08 -5.51
N HIS A 57 5.12 -6.93 -6.02
CA HIS A 57 5.37 -8.28 -5.51
C HIS A 57 6.62 -8.41 -4.62
N SER A 58 7.27 -7.29 -4.28
CA SER A 58 8.49 -7.28 -3.45
C SER A 58 8.26 -7.76 -2.01
N TYR A 59 7.03 -7.67 -1.48
CA TYR A 59 6.66 -8.09 -0.13
C TYR A 59 5.54 -9.15 -0.15
N PRO A 60 5.86 -10.44 -0.37
CA PRO A 60 4.86 -11.50 -0.34
C PRO A 60 4.27 -11.67 1.06
N ARG A 61 2.94 -11.78 1.15
CA ARG A 61 2.19 -11.89 2.42
C ARG A 61 2.69 -13.03 3.31
N ASN A 62 3.04 -14.17 2.73
CA ASN A 62 3.48 -15.36 3.48
C ASN A 62 4.80 -15.14 4.22
N ARG A 63 5.67 -14.24 3.72
CA ARG A 63 6.97 -13.94 4.33
C ARG A 63 6.90 -12.74 5.28
N PHE A 64 5.99 -11.80 5.03
CA PHE A 64 5.88 -10.55 5.76
C PHE A 64 4.54 -10.46 6.52
N PHE A 65 4.06 -11.55 7.10
CA PHE A 65 2.73 -11.61 7.70
C PHE A 65 2.50 -10.52 8.77
N GLY A 66 3.45 -10.32 9.69
CA GLY A 66 3.37 -9.26 10.71
C GLY A 66 3.26 -7.85 10.15
N LEU A 67 3.93 -7.57 9.02
CA LEU A 67 3.78 -6.31 8.29
C LEU A 67 2.34 -6.12 7.81
N PHE A 68 1.69 -7.19 7.37
CA PHE A 68 0.32 -7.13 6.84
C PHE A 68 -0.75 -6.95 7.93
N GLN A 69 -0.43 -7.26 9.18
CA GLN A 69 -1.29 -6.99 10.33
C GLN A 69 -1.18 -5.56 10.85
N TRP A 70 -0.05 -4.89 10.60
CA TRP A 70 0.16 -3.52 11.07
C TRP A 70 -0.80 -2.51 10.41
N PRO A 71 -1.58 -1.72 11.18
CA PRO A 71 -2.50 -0.74 10.61
C PRO A 71 -1.83 0.28 9.69
N GLY A 72 -0.63 0.76 10.02
CA GLY A 72 0.10 1.72 9.17
C GLY A 72 0.42 1.15 7.78
N ALA A 73 0.83 -0.12 7.70
CA ALA A 73 1.07 -0.79 6.43
C ALA A 73 -0.21 -1.12 5.67
N ARG A 74 -1.35 -1.30 6.35
CA ARG A 74 -2.66 -1.43 5.69
C ARG A 74 -3.01 -0.15 4.92
N ASP A 75 -2.81 1.02 5.52
CA ASP A 75 -3.07 2.30 4.85
C ASP A 75 -2.13 2.51 3.67
N ILE A 76 -0.83 2.22 3.84
CA ILE A 76 0.15 2.28 2.75
C ILE A 76 -0.21 1.33 1.60
N ARG A 77 -0.67 0.10 1.87
CA ARG A 77 -1.12 -0.82 0.82
C ARG A 77 -2.34 -0.31 0.07
N ARG A 78 -3.33 0.25 0.77
CA ARG A 78 -4.50 0.87 0.14
C ARG A 78 -4.08 2.04 -0.75
N ARG A 79 -3.16 2.87 -0.26
CA ARG A 79 -2.62 4.00 -1.01
C ARG A 79 -1.83 3.56 -2.24
N ALA A 80 -0.95 2.57 -2.10
CA ALA A 80 -0.21 1.97 -3.21
C ALA A 80 -1.14 1.38 -4.28
N ALA A 81 -2.25 0.75 -3.89
CA ALA A 81 -3.24 0.25 -4.84
C ALA A 81 -3.90 1.39 -5.62
N LEU A 82 -4.26 2.49 -4.95
CA LEU A 82 -4.79 3.69 -5.61
C LEU A 82 -3.77 4.28 -6.60
N LEU A 83 -2.52 4.48 -6.17
CA LEU A 83 -1.48 5.06 -7.03
C LEU A 83 -1.23 4.17 -8.26
N ARG A 84 -1.19 2.84 -8.10
CA ARG A 84 -1.06 1.91 -9.24
C ARG A 84 -2.25 1.98 -10.18
N SER A 85 -3.48 2.14 -9.68
CA SER A 85 -4.64 2.35 -10.55
C SER A 85 -4.51 3.65 -11.33
N VAL A 86 -4.09 4.75 -10.70
CA VAL A 86 -3.85 6.04 -11.38
C VAL A 86 -2.75 5.90 -12.44
N ILE A 87 -1.65 5.22 -12.12
CA ILE A 87 -0.56 4.98 -13.08
C ILE A 87 -1.06 4.14 -14.27
N ALA A 88 -1.80 3.06 -14.03
CA ALA A 88 -2.36 2.23 -15.09
C ALA A 88 -3.32 3.01 -15.99
N ASP A 89 -4.22 3.79 -15.38
CA ASP A 89 -5.14 4.70 -16.07
C ASP A 89 -4.36 5.66 -16.99
N LEU A 90 -3.33 6.33 -16.46
CA LEU A 90 -2.54 7.34 -17.18
C LEU A 90 -1.63 6.75 -18.26
N VAL A 91 -1.12 5.53 -18.08
CA VAL A 91 -0.29 4.83 -19.07
C VAL A 91 -1.13 4.26 -20.21
N GLY A 92 -2.36 3.83 -19.93
CA GLY A 92 -3.29 3.26 -20.91
C GLY A 92 -4.04 4.33 -21.71
N ASP A 93 -5.05 4.94 -21.10
CA ASP A 93 -6.10 5.73 -21.78
C ASP A 93 -6.29 7.15 -21.21
N GLY A 94 -5.38 7.58 -20.34
CA GLY A 94 -5.44 8.88 -19.70
C GLY A 94 -5.27 10.02 -20.69
N GLU A 95 -6.17 11.00 -20.61
CA GLU A 95 -6.09 12.26 -21.34
C GLU A 95 -6.57 13.45 -20.50
N GLN A 96 -6.34 14.67 -21.00
CA GLN A 96 -6.73 15.92 -20.33
C GLN A 96 -6.22 15.99 -18.88
N VAL A 97 -4.94 15.70 -18.70
CA VAL A 97 -4.31 15.70 -17.38
C VAL A 97 -4.10 17.15 -16.93
N ALA A 98 -4.63 17.47 -15.76
CA ALA A 98 -4.45 18.75 -15.09
C ALA A 98 -3.99 18.50 -13.64
N VAL A 99 -3.09 19.35 -13.19
CA VAL A 99 -2.45 19.24 -11.88
C VAL A 99 -2.57 20.60 -11.20
N ASP A 100 -3.30 20.66 -10.09
CA ASP A 100 -3.46 21.87 -9.31
C ASP A 100 -2.66 21.76 -8.00
N ASP A 101 -1.65 22.60 -7.84
CA ASP A 101 -0.90 22.70 -6.60
C ASP A 101 -1.71 23.40 -5.50
N ARG A 102 -1.77 22.78 -4.32
CA ARG A 102 -2.43 23.31 -3.10
C ARG A 102 -1.42 23.52 -1.96
N GLY A 103 -0.13 23.56 -2.28
CA GLY A 103 0.97 23.72 -1.32
C GLY A 103 1.46 22.36 -0.83
N SER A 104 0.82 21.81 0.22
CA SER A 104 1.21 20.51 0.80
C SER A 104 0.60 19.30 0.09
N SER A 105 -0.41 19.53 -0.75
CA SER A 105 -1.07 18.50 -1.54
C SER A 105 -1.25 18.99 -2.98
N VAL A 106 -1.53 18.03 -3.85
CA VAL A 106 -1.75 18.26 -5.27
C VAL A 106 -3.05 17.58 -5.66
N VAL A 107 -3.87 18.28 -6.45
CA VAL A 107 -5.08 17.70 -7.04
C VAL A 107 -4.76 17.29 -8.46
N LEU A 108 -4.80 15.99 -8.73
CA LEU A 108 -4.65 15.42 -10.06
C LEU A 108 -6.03 15.16 -10.67
N ARG A 109 -6.29 15.76 -11.82
CA ARG A 109 -7.52 15.60 -12.61
C ARG A 109 -7.16 15.01 -13.96
N TYR A 110 -7.90 13.99 -14.40
CA TYR A 110 -7.72 13.40 -15.73
C TYR A 110 -9.01 12.74 -16.20
N SER A 111 -9.14 12.53 -17.51
CA SER A 111 -10.22 11.75 -18.12
C SER A 111 -9.68 10.47 -18.74
N LEU A 112 -10.52 9.44 -18.78
CA LEU A 112 -10.27 8.22 -19.55
C LEU A 112 -11.01 8.30 -20.86
N ARG A 113 -10.27 8.26 -21.98
CA ARG A 113 -10.83 8.43 -23.32
C ARG A 113 -11.97 7.45 -23.62
N GLU A 114 -11.75 6.15 -23.39
CA GLU A 114 -12.71 5.12 -23.79
C GLU A 114 -13.98 5.10 -22.92
N ALA A 115 -13.87 5.57 -21.67
CA ALA A 115 -14.94 5.49 -20.70
C ALA A 115 -15.72 6.80 -20.51
N SER A 116 -15.30 7.91 -21.15
CA SER A 116 -15.80 9.28 -20.83
C SER A 116 -15.82 9.54 -19.32
N LEU A 117 -14.89 8.94 -18.58
CA LEU A 117 -14.84 8.95 -17.13
C LEU A 117 -13.86 10.02 -16.67
N HIS A 118 -14.29 10.92 -15.81
CA HIS A 118 -13.42 11.88 -15.15
C HIS A 118 -13.01 11.39 -13.76
N ARG A 119 -11.73 11.50 -13.45
CA ARG A 119 -11.17 11.17 -12.14
C ARG A 119 -10.49 12.38 -11.55
N THR A 120 -10.68 12.54 -10.25
CA THR A 120 -10.01 13.55 -9.43
C THR A 120 -9.47 12.86 -8.20
N THR A 121 -8.19 13.03 -7.92
CA THR A 121 -7.56 12.48 -6.73
C THR A 121 -6.67 13.52 -6.08
N MET A 122 -6.68 13.54 -4.74
CA MET A 122 -5.76 14.36 -3.96
C MET A 122 -4.55 13.50 -3.59
N LEU A 123 -3.37 14.04 -3.86
CA LEU A 123 -2.08 13.39 -3.70
C LEU A 123 -1.19 14.24 -2.81
N ALA A 124 -0.28 13.61 -2.08
CA ALA A 124 0.89 14.29 -1.56
C ALA A 124 1.90 14.52 -2.69
N ARG A 125 2.82 15.48 -2.52
CA ARG A 125 3.80 15.86 -3.56
C ARG A 125 4.73 14.70 -3.94
N ASP A 126 5.20 13.97 -2.94
CA ASP A 126 6.01 12.76 -3.10
C ASP A 126 5.27 11.64 -3.86
N GLU A 127 3.96 11.52 -3.69
CA GLU A 127 3.14 10.57 -4.47
C GLU A 127 3.03 11.00 -5.93
N LEU A 128 2.92 12.30 -6.21
CA LEU A 128 2.94 12.82 -7.58
C LEU A 128 4.29 12.53 -8.25
N ALA A 129 5.40 12.75 -7.52
CA ALA A 129 6.74 12.44 -8.01
C ALA A 129 6.91 10.93 -8.26
N LEU A 130 6.32 10.09 -7.42
CA LEU A 130 6.29 8.64 -7.61
C LEU A 130 5.49 8.22 -8.85
N ILE A 131 4.35 8.87 -9.12
CA ILE A 131 3.57 8.65 -10.35
C ILE A 131 4.38 9.03 -11.58
N LYS A 132 5.01 10.22 -11.59
CA LYS A 132 5.90 10.68 -12.67
C LYS A 132 6.96 9.63 -12.98
N LEU A 133 7.72 9.23 -11.95
CA LEU A 133 8.77 8.21 -12.07
C LEU A 133 8.26 6.87 -12.60
N ALA A 134 7.10 6.42 -12.13
CA ALA A 134 6.50 5.15 -12.57
C ALA A 134 6.07 5.19 -14.05
N ILE A 135 5.48 6.30 -14.50
CA ILE A 135 5.10 6.51 -15.90
C ILE A 135 6.35 6.58 -16.79
N GLU A 136 7.38 7.34 -16.38
CA GLU A 136 8.65 7.40 -17.10
C GLU A 136 9.27 6.00 -17.28
N ARG A 137 9.27 5.18 -16.23
CA ARG A 137 9.76 3.79 -16.31
C ARG A 137 8.92 2.90 -17.20
N ALA A 138 7.59 2.97 -17.08
CA ALA A 138 6.68 2.18 -17.91
C ALA A 138 6.82 2.51 -19.40
N THR A 139 7.09 3.78 -19.71
CA THR A 139 7.22 4.28 -21.09
C THR A 139 8.63 4.10 -21.66
N ALA A 140 9.68 4.10 -20.82
CA ALA A 140 11.05 3.82 -21.24
C ALA A 140 11.33 2.33 -21.53
N GLY A 141 10.53 1.42 -20.94
CA GLY A 141 10.73 -0.03 -21.04
C GLY A 141 10.32 -0.70 -22.36
N GLY A 142 9.75 0.05 -23.32
CA GLY A 142 9.54 -0.45 -24.69
C GLY A 142 8.65 -1.68 -24.83
N ALA A 143 7.72 -1.95 -23.90
CA ALA A 143 6.78 -3.06 -24.04
C ALA A 143 5.93 -2.86 -25.32
N PRO A 144 5.98 -3.77 -26.32
CA PRO A 144 5.24 -3.63 -27.56
C PRO A 144 3.75 -3.82 -27.27
N GLY A 145 3.01 -2.71 -27.21
CA GLY A 145 1.58 -2.69 -26.91
C GLY A 145 1.13 -1.45 -26.15
N ALA A 146 2.02 -0.83 -25.37
CA ALA A 146 1.77 0.49 -24.78
C ALA A 146 1.98 1.55 -25.87
N LEU A 147 0.94 1.78 -26.68
CA LEU A 147 0.84 3.00 -27.48
C LEU A 147 0.81 4.17 -26.50
N VAL A 148 1.97 4.70 -26.11
CA VAL A 148 2.07 5.92 -25.29
C VAL A 148 1.71 7.13 -26.17
N ARG A 149 0.48 7.14 -26.68
CA ARG A 149 -0.07 8.28 -27.40
C ARG A 149 -0.43 9.34 -26.37
N GLY A 150 0.11 10.54 -26.53
CA GLY A 150 -0.10 11.61 -25.55
C GLY A 150 0.83 11.54 -24.33
N ARG A 151 1.94 10.78 -24.39
CA ARG A 151 3.00 10.78 -23.35
C ARG A 151 3.32 12.19 -22.86
N GLU A 152 3.54 13.08 -23.82
CA GLU A 152 3.89 14.48 -23.56
C GLU A 152 2.74 15.23 -22.90
N ALA A 153 1.49 14.97 -23.29
CA ALA A 153 0.31 15.57 -22.69
C ALA A 153 0.08 15.10 -21.23
N VAL A 154 0.49 13.88 -20.88
CA VAL A 154 0.42 13.35 -19.51
C VAL A 154 1.61 13.82 -18.67
N LEU A 155 2.82 13.77 -19.22
CA LEU A 155 4.04 14.08 -18.49
C LEU A 155 4.29 15.59 -18.36
N ALA A 156 3.90 16.43 -19.32
CA ALA A 156 4.17 17.87 -19.24
C ALA A 156 3.57 18.53 -17.98
N PRO A 157 2.31 18.27 -17.58
CA PRO A 157 1.77 18.75 -16.32
C PRO A 157 2.53 18.24 -15.08
N LEU A 158 3.06 17.00 -15.14
CA LEU A 158 3.84 16.42 -14.04
C LEU A 158 5.23 17.04 -13.94
N HIS A 159 5.92 17.24 -15.07
CA HIS A 159 7.23 17.91 -15.12
C HIS A 159 7.16 19.38 -14.68
N ALA A 160 6.04 20.06 -14.95
CA ALA A 160 5.85 21.44 -14.54
C ALA A 160 5.80 21.60 -13.01
N LEU A 161 5.37 20.57 -12.28
CA LEU A 161 5.20 20.64 -10.82
C LEU A 161 6.24 19.85 -10.03
N VAL A 162 6.75 18.75 -10.59
CA VAL A 162 7.73 17.87 -9.95
C VAL A 162 9.09 18.04 -10.60
N ASP A 163 10.03 18.58 -9.84
CA ASP A 163 11.44 18.65 -10.25
C ASP A 163 12.17 17.31 -10.06
N ASP A 164 13.42 17.26 -10.51
CA ASP A 164 14.23 16.05 -10.40
C ASP A 164 14.76 15.82 -8.97
N GLN A 165 14.77 16.86 -8.10
CA GLN A 165 15.16 16.70 -6.70
C GLN A 165 14.14 15.89 -5.90
N GLU A 166 12.84 16.11 -6.14
CA GLU A 166 11.76 15.34 -5.52
C GLU A 166 11.86 13.84 -5.90
N VAL A 167 12.23 13.54 -7.14
CA VAL A 167 12.47 12.16 -7.62
C VAL A 167 13.71 11.55 -6.96
N ASP A 168 14.82 12.30 -6.91
CA ASP A 168 16.05 11.85 -6.25
C ASP A 168 15.83 11.53 -4.77
N GLN A 169 15.01 12.32 -4.08
CA GLN A 169 14.68 12.10 -2.68
C GLN A 169 13.90 10.78 -2.46
N LEU A 170 13.00 10.43 -3.37
CA LEU A 170 12.30 9.14 -3.36
C LEU A 170 13.27 7.96 -3.57
N LEU A 171 14.22 8.10 -4.50
CA LEU A 171 15.22 7.07 -4.77
C LEU A 171 16.14 6.85 -3.56
N ARG A 172 16.61 7.93 -2.92
CA ARG A 172 17.38 7.83 -1.65
C ARG A 172 16.58 7.18 -0.52
N THR A 173 15.27 7.38 -0.50
CA THR A 173 14.37 6.75 0.47
C THR A 173 14.26 5.24 0.26
N LEU A 174 14.21 4.78 -0.99
CA LEU A 174 14.33 3.37 -1.31
C LEU A 174 15.69 2.78 -0.93
N GLU A 175 16.79 3.48 -1.21
CA GLU A 175 18.13 3.01 -0.86
C GLU A 175 18.27 2.75 0.64
N ARG A 176 17.69 3.61 1.49
CA ARG A 176 17.68 3.43 2.95
C ARG A 176 17.00 2.12 3.38
N LEU A 177 15.92 1.71 2.70
CA LEU A 177 15.27 0.42 2.96
C LEU A 177 16.18 -0.78 2.64
N PHE A 178 16.92 -0.72 1.53
CA PHE A 178 17.73 -1.84 1.05
C PHE A 178 19.12 -1.91 1.69
N VAL A 179 19.71 -0.77 2.09
CA VAL A 179 21.04 -0.71 2.72
C VAL A 179 20.94 -0.98 4.22
N GLY A 180 19.88 -0.52 4.89
CA GLY A 180 19.65 -0.80 6.33
C GLY A 180 19.38 -2.28 6.64
N GLY A 181 18.98 -3.07 5.64
CA GLY A 181 18.73 -4.52 5.79
C GLY A 181 19.94 -5.43 5.61
N ARG A 182 21.10 -4.92 5.15
CA ARG A 182 22.33 -5.72 4.95
C ARG A 182 23.28 -5.73 6.13
N ALA A 183 22.99 -4.98 7.18
CA ALA A 183 23.76 -4.96 8.43
C ALA A 183 22.98 -5.62 9.56
N ARG A 184 22.78 -6.94 9.48
CA ARG A 184 22.53 -7.82 10.63
C ARG A 184 22.56 -9.30 10.23
#